data_AF-A0A395J3T3-F1
#
_entry.id   AF-A0A395J3T3-F1
#
_cell.length_a   1.000
_cell.length_b   1.000
_cell.length_c   1.000
_cell.angle_alpha   90.00
_cell.angle_beta   90.00
_cell.angle_gamma   90.00
#
_symmetry.space_group_name_H-M   'P 1'
#
loop_
_entity.id
_entity.type
_entity.pdbx_description
1 polymer ?
#
loop_
_entity_poly.entity_id
_entity_poly.type
_entity_poly.pdbx_seq_one_letter_code
_entity_poly.pdbx_strand_id
1 'polypeptide(L)'
;MNYVTFNQDYSCLAVGTAKGFRIYHTEPFSKIFTGDNENVTIIEMLFSTSLVAIKQSPRHIVIQNTKRGTVICELTFPSAVLAVRLNRKRFAVLLEEEIYLYDIQNMGPTVHDFYISEP
;
A
#
# COMPACT_ATOMS: atom_id res chain seq x y z
N MET A 1 -6.59 15.44 -5.55
CA MET A 1 -6.58 14.30 -4.60
C MET A 1 -6.55 13.06 -5.45
N ASN A 2 -5.61 12.15 -5.21
CA ASN A 2 -5.33 11.06 -6.15
C ASN A 2 -5.90 9.72 -5.66
N TYR A 3 -5.90 9.51 -4.35
CA TYR A 3 -6.34 8.26 -3.72
C TYR A 3 -6.90 8.52 -2.33
N VAL A 4 -7.83 7.68 -1.90
CA VAL A 4 -8.38 7.67 -0.54
C VAL A 4 -8.75 6.24 -0.18
N THR A 5 -8.39 5.80 1.03
CA THR A 5 -8.75 4.48 1.55
C THR A 5 -8.83 4.49 3.07
N PHE A 6 -9.66 3.62 3.63
CA PHE A 6 -9.62 3.30 5.06
C PHE A 6 -8.56 2.24 5.33
N ASN A 7 -8.01 2.21 6.53
CA ASN A 7 -7.35 0.99 7.02
C ASN A 7 -8.39 -0.11 7.30
N GLN A 8 -7.90 -1.32 7.56
CA GLN A 8 -8.67 -2.56 7.64
C GLN A 8 -9.75 -2.57 8.74
N ASP A 9 -9.54 -1.81 9.82
CA ASP A 9 -10.44 -1.65 10.96
C ASP A 9 -11.18 -0.30 10.95
N TYR A 10 -11.08 0.47 9.86
CA TYR A 10 -11.75 1.76 9.65
C TYR A 10 -11.44 2.86 10.68
N SER A 11 -10.41 2.65 11.52
CA SER A 11 -9.97 3.60 12.54
C SER A 11 -9.11 4.75 11.99
N CYS A 12 -8.58 4.59 10.76
CA CYS A 12 -7.76 5.57 10.06
C CYS A 12 -8.17 5.72 8.59
N LEU A 13 -7.95 6.92 8.06
CA LEU A 13 -8.12 7.26 6.64
C LEU A 13 -6.79 7.71 6.05
N ALA A 14 -6.34 7.07 4.98
CA ALA A 14 -5.17 7.46 4.21
C ALA A 14 -5.60 8.21 2.94
N VAL A 15 -4.91 9.32 2.64
CA VAL A 15 -5.17 10.18 1.48
C VAL A 15 -3.88 10.41 0.71
N GLY A 16 -3.85 10.00 -0.57
CA GLY A 16 -2.76 10.24 -1.50
C GLY A 16 -2.97 11.50 -2.34
N THR A 17 -1.91 12.27 -2.58
CA THR A 17 -1.95 13.53 -3.34
C THR A 17 -0.72 13.70 -4.22
N ALA A 18 -0.74 14.72 -5.09
CA ALA A 18 0.44 15.11 -5.86
C ALA A 18 1.63 15.59 -4.99
N LYS A 19 1.37 16.04 -3.76
CA LYS A 19 2.37 16.68 -2.87
C LYS A 19 2.76 15.84 -1.65
N GLY A 20 2.41 14.54 -1.63
CA GLY A 20 2.51 13.77 -0.39
C GLY A 20 1.32 12.85 -0.15
N PHE A 21 1.31 12.28 1.05
CA PHE A 21 0.15 11.61 1.62
C PHE A 21 -0.14 12.09 3.04
N ARG A 22 -1.36 11.83 3.50
CA ARG A 22 -1.82 12.17 4.85
C ARG A 22 -2.56 11.00 5.45
N ILE A 23 -2.41 10.83 6.76
CA ILE A 23 -3.15 9.83 7.53
C ILE A 23 -3.93 10.57 8.61
N TYR A 24 -5.19 10.20 8.77
CA TYR A 24 -6.11 10.75 9.74
C TYR A 24 -6.68 9.63 10.61
N HIS A 25 -6.93 9.89 11.90
CA HIS A 25 -7.92 9.12 12.65
C HIS A 25 -9.33 9.46 12.17
N THR A 26 -10.23 8.51 12.24
CA THR A 26 -11.65 8.71 11.91
C THR A 26 -12.44 9.22 13.11
N GLU A 27 -12.06 8.84 14.34
CA GLU A 27 -12.76 9.23 15.58
C GLU A 27 -11.77 9.47 16.75
N PRO A 28 -11.67 10.69 17.31
CA PRO A 28 -12.12 11.93 16.68
C PRO A 28 -11.32 12.21 15.40
N PHE A 29 -11.98 12.83 14.41
CA PHE A 29 -11.33 13.12 13.14
C PHE A 29 -10.14 14.07 13.32
N SER A 30 -8.93 13.57 13.08
CA SER A 30 -7.70 14.32 13.30
C SER A 30 -6.57 13.82 12.41
N LYS A 31 -5.75 14.74 11.89
CA LYS A 31 -4.58 14.38 11.09
C LYS A 31 -3.45 13.92 12.01
N ILE A 32 -2.91 12.73 11.76
CA ILE A 32 -1.84 12.14 12.59
C ILE A 32 -0.49 12.03 11.89
N PHE A 33 -0.47 12.02 10.55
CA PHE A 33 0.78 11.93 9.81
C PHE A 33 0.70 12.69 8.49
N THR A 34 1.83 13.22 8.04
CA THR A 34 2.01 13.76 6.69
C THR A 34 3.34 13.23 6.16
N GLY A 35 3.28 12.53 5.02
CA GLY A 35 4.45 12.11 4.27
C GLY A 35 4.66 12.99 3.04
N ASP A 36 5.91 13.17 2.67
CA ASP A 36 6.40 14.10 1.63
C ASP A 36 6.65 13.41 0.28
N ASN A 37 6.36 12.11 0.15
CA ASN A 37 6.40 11.38 -1.12
C ASN A 37 5.53 12.06 -2.18
N GLU A 38 6.12 12.62 -3.22
CA GLU A 38 5.37 13.28 -4.29
C GLU A 38 4.56 12.28 -5.14
N ASN A 39 3.47 12.74 -5.77
CA ASN A 39 2.67 11.95 -6.73
C ASN A 39 2.19 10.59 -6.21
N VAL A 40 1.71 10.52 -4.97
CA VAL A 40 1.11 9.30 -4.41
C VAL A 40 -0.20 8.99 -5.13
N THR A 41 -0.25 7.87 -5.84
CA THR A 41 -1.41 7.39 -6.62
C THR A 41 -2.13 6.22 -5.97
N ILE A 42 -1.45 5.46 -5.11
CA ILE A 42 -2.04 4.50 -4.17
C ILE A 42 -1.30 4.64 -2.85
N ILE A 43 -2.05 4.59 -1.75
CA ILE A 43 -1.51 4.41 -0.41
C ILE A 43 -2.37 3.41 0.35
N GLU A 44 -1.73 2.40 0.94
CA GLU A 44 -2.39 1.38 1.73
C GLU A 44 -1.68 1.20 3.07
N MET A 45 -2.46 1.16 4.15
CA MET A 45 -1.95 1.00 5.51
C MET A 45 -2.02 -0.46 5.94
N LEU A 46 -1.13 -0.88 6.84
CA LEU A 46 -1.35 -2.10 7.63
C LEU A 46 -1.92 -1.72 9.01
N PHE A 47 -3.24 -1.77 9.15
CA PHE A 47 -3.98 -1.30 10.32
C PHE A 47 -3.46 0.08 10.76
N SER A 48 -3.37 0.34 12.06
CA SER A 48 -2.73 1.54 12.60
C SER A 48 -1.23 1.34 12.90
N THR A 49 -0.54 0.46 12.17
CA THR A 49 0.92 0.32 12.30
C THR A 49 1.66 1.42 11.52
N SER A 50 2.99 1.49 11.64
CA SER A 50 3.81 2.43 10.87
C SER A 50 4.19 1.92 9.47
N LEU A 51 3.68 0.76 9.04
CA LEU A 51 3.95 0.23 7.70
C LEU A 51 2.91 0.76 6.71
N VAL A 52 3.39 1.35 5.62
CA VAL A 52 2.58 1.80 4.50
C VAL A 52 3.16 1.27 3.18
N ALA A 53 2.28 0.93 2.25
CA ALA A 53 2.62 0.65 0.86
C ALA A 53 2.22 1.86 0.00
N ILE A 54 3.15 2.37 -0.81
CA ILE A 54 2.98 3.61 -1.57
C ILE A 54 3.29 3.33 -3.04
N LYS A 55 2.41 3.77 -3.93
CA LYS A 55 2.63 3.77 -5.39
C LYS A 55 2.82 5.20 -5.90
N GLN A 56 3.97 5.47 -6.49
CA GLN A 56 4.28 6.78 -7.11
C GLN A 56 4.48 6.69 -8.63
N SER A 57 4.68 5.49 -9.17
CA SER A 57 4.74 5.24 -10.61
C SER A 57 3.91 4.00 -10.98
N PRO A 58 3.53 3.80 -12.25
CA PRO A 58 2.59 2.76 -12.64
C PRO A 58 2.98 1.35 -12.17
N ARG A 59 4.28 1.03 -12.07
CA ARG A 59 4.78 -0.33 -11.83
C ARG A 59 5.65 -0.47 -10.57
N HIS A 60 5.73 0.56 -9.75
CA HIS A 60 6.66 0.58 -8.62
C HIS A 60 5.92 0.85 -7.31
N ILE A 61 6.17 -0.02 -6.33
CA ILE A 61 5.66 0.10 -4.96
C ILE A 61 6.82 0.23 -3.99
N VAL A 62 6.71 1.20 -3.11
CA VAL A 62 7.62 1.41 -1.98
C VAL A 62 6.91 0.98 -0.70
N ILE A 63 7.54 0.10 0.08
CA ILE A 63 7.11 -0.21 1.43
C ILE A 63 7.94 0.63 2.41
N GLN A 64 7.30 1.45 3.23
CA GLN A 64 7.97 2.38 4.13
C GLN A 64 7.52 2.17 5.57
N ASN A 65 8.45 2.40 6.50
CA ASN A 65 8.15 2.59 7.91
C ASN A 65 8.04 4.10 8.21
N THR A 66 6.83 4.61 8.39
CA THR A 66 6.58 6.04 8.63
C THR A 66 7.14 6.55 9.95
N LYS A 67 7.18 5.70 10.98
CA LYS A 67 7.73 6.07 12.30
C LYS A 67 9.25 6.24 12.25
N ARG A 68 9.94 5.42 11.46
CA ARG A 68 11.41 5.48 11.30
C ARG A 68 11.86 6.38 10.14
N GLY A 69 10.95 6.75 9.24
CA GLY A 69 11.29 7.47 8.01
C GLY A 69 12.12 6.65 7.02
N THR A 70 12.12 5.32 7.14
CA THR A 70 12.97 4.43 6.34
C THR A 70 12.15 3.64 5.32
N VAL A 71 12.69 3.51 4.11
CA VAL A 71 12.23 2.50 3.14
C VAL A 71 12.61 1.11 3.66
N ILE A 72 11.65 0.20 3.68
CA ILE A 72 11.84 -1.22 4.04
C ILE A 72 12.27 -1.99 2.79
N CYS A 73 11.53 -1.83 1.70
CA CYS A 73 11.86 -2.39 0.40
C CYS A 73 11.15 -1.64 -0.73
N GLU A 74 11.62 -1.88 -1.93
CA GLU A 74 11.03 -1.39 -3.17
C GLU A 74 10.79 -2.56 -4.11
N LEU A 75 9.63 -2.57 -4.77
CA LEU A 75 9.19 -3.65 -5.63
C LEU A 75 8.80 -3.07 -6.98
N THR A 76 9.33 -3.68 -8.05
CA THR A 76 9.00 -3.32 -9.42
C THR A 76 8.28 -4.49 -10.08
N PHE A 77 7.18 -4.19 -10.74
CA PHE A 77 6.28 -5.16 -11.36
C PHE A 77 6.39 -5.12 -12.89
N PRO A 78 6.08 -6.22 -13.59
CA PRO A 78 6.16 -6.27 -15.05
C PRO A 78 5.18 -5.31 -15.72
N SER A 79 3.98 -5.15 -15.17
CA SER A 79 2.93 -4.24 -15.68
C SER A 79 2.37 -3.32 -14.58
N ALA A 80 1.36 -2.53 -14.93
CA ALA A 80 0.82 -1.53 -14.03
C ALA A 80 0.13 -2.17 -12.81
N VAL A 81 0.48 -1.69 -11.61
CA VAL A 81 -0.19 -2.07 -10.37
C VAL A 81 -1.56 -1.41 -10.33
N LEU A 82 -2.60 -2.24 -10.30
CA LEU A 82 -4.00 -1.83 -10.26
C LEU A 82 -4.49 -1.63 -8.82
N ALA A 83 -4.11 -2.53 -7.92
CA ALA A 83 -4.47 -2.46 -6.51
C ALA A 83 -3.41 -3.06 -5.60
N VAL A 84 -3.43 -2.65 -4.35
CA VAL A 84 -2.59 -3.16 -3.28
C VAL A 84 -3.48 -3.48 -2.08
N ARG A 85 -3.26 -4.60 -1.39
CA ARG A 85 -3.97 -4.93 -0.14
C ARG A 85 -3.01 -5.53 0.87
N LEU A 86 -3.24 -5.22 2.16
CA LEU A 86 -2.42 -5.74 3.25
C LEU A 86 -3.28 -6.40 4.31
N ASN A 87 -2.73 -7.44 4.92
CA ASN A 87 -3.13 -7.93 6.23
C ASN A 87 -1.87 -8.33 7.02
N ARG A 88 -2.03 -8.87 8.23
CA ARG A 88 -0.89 -9.20 9.11
C ARG A 88 -0.01 -10.35 8.63
N LYS A 89 -0.38 -11.03 7.55
CA LYS A 89 0.36 -12.16 6.97
C LYS A 89 0.78 -11.93 5.52
N ARG A 90 0.01 -11.15 4.76
CA ARG A 90 0.13 -11.03 3.30
C ARG A 90 0.10 -9.59 2.84
N PHE A 91 0.98 -9.28 1.89
CA PHE A 91 0.95 -8.10 1.05
C PHE A 91 0.60 -8.56 -0.36
N ALA A 92 -0.55 -8.14 -0.87
CA ALA A 92 -1.08 -8.54 -2.17
C ALA A 92 -0.98 -7.38 -3.17
N VAL A 93 -0.51 -7.67 -4.38
CA VAL A 93 -0.41 -6.71 -5.48
C VAL A 93 -1.14 -7.26 -6.68
N LEU A 94 -2.08 -6.48 -7.19
CA LEU A 94 -2.93 -6.80 -8.32
C LEU A 94 -2.38 -6.14 -9.59
N LEU A 95 -2.12 -6.94 -10.61
CA LEU A 95 -1.87 -6.51 -11.98
C LEU A 95 -3.08 -6.90 -12.84
N GLU A 96 -3.03 -6.62 -14.14
CA GLU A 96 -4.11 -6.98 -15.07
C GLU A 96 -4.30 -8.50 -15.20
N GLU A 97 -3.20 -9.27 -15.23
CA GLU A 97 -3.21 -10.71 -15.50
C GLU A 97 -2.59 -11.57 -14.39
N GLU A 98 -2.07 -10.94 -13.32
CA GLU A 98 -1.35 -11.61 -12.23
C GLU A 98 -1.68 -11.04 -10.85
N ILE A 99 -1.63 -11.89 -9.81
CA ILE A 99 -1.62 -11.48 -8.41
C ILE A 99 -0.33 -11.95 -7.76
N TYR A 100 0.38 -11.00 -7.15
CA TYR A 100 1.56 -11.29 -6.35
C TYR A 100 1.18 -11.27 -4.88
N LEU A 101 1.46 -12.36 -4.16
CA LEU A 101 1.29 -12.48 -2.72
C LEU A 101 2.65 -12.59 -2.04
N TYR A 102 2.98 -11.62 -1.21
CA TYR A 102 4.20 -11.63 -0.42
C TYR A 102 3.88 -11.95 1.03
N ASP A 103 4.77 -12.69 1.70
CA ASP A 103 4.73 -12.75 3.16
C ASP A 103 5.26 -11.42 3.75
N ILE A 104 4.47 -10.80 4.64
CA ILE A 104 4.78 -9.46 5.13
C ILE A 104 6.00 -9.41 6.06
N GLN A 105 6.42 -10.55 6.62
CA GLN A 105 7.54 -10.60 7.57
C GLN A 105 8.90 -10.59 6.86
N ASN A 106 8.99 -11.23 5.69
CA ASN A 106 10.25 -11.40 4.97
C ASN A 106 10.20 -10.86 3.52
N MET A 107 9.04 -10.37 3.06
CA MET A 107 8.80 -9.94 1.69
C MET A 107 9.12 -11.02 0.63
N GLY A 108 9.01 -12.29 1.02
CA GLY A 108 9.17 -13.44 0.14
C GLY A 108 7.96 -13.57 -0.79
N PRO A 109 8.15 -13.61 -2.13
CA PRO A 109 7.05 -13.67 -3.08
C PRO A 109 6.48 -15.09 -3.25
N THR A 110 5.19 -15.15 -3.54
CA THR A 110 4.50 -16.26 -4.20
C THR A 110 3.60 -15.64 -5.25
N VAL A 111 3.74 -16.06 -6.51
CA VAL A 111 3.02 -15.49 -7.66
C VAL A 111 1.92 -16.45 -8.07
N HIS A 112 0.75 -15.91 -8.37
CA HIS A 112 -0.41 -16.66 -8.85
C HIS A 112 -0.98 -15.98 -10.10
N ASP A 113 -1.07 -16.73 -11.18
CA ASP A 113 -1.75 -16.28 -12.40
C ASP A 113 -3.26 -16.36 -12.19
N PHE A 114 -4.01 -15.39 -12.74
CA PHE A 114 -5.47 -15.42 -12.66
C PHE A 114 -6.08 -16.65 -13.34
N TYR A 115 -5.38 -17.23 -14.32
CA TYR A 115 -5.85 -18.37 -15.09
C TYR A 115 -5.86 -19.72 -14.33
N ILE A 116 -5.45 -19.76 -13.04
CA ILE A 116 -5.38 -21.00 -12.25
C ILE A 116 -6.49 -21.09 -11.17
N SER A 117 -7.52 -20.24 -11.24
CA SER A 117 -8.67 -20.39 -10.32
C SER A 117 -10.00 -20.03 -10.95
N GLU A 118 -10.42 -20.81 -11.96
CA GLU A 118 -11.84 -21.14 -12.10
C GLU A 118 -12.02 -22.60 -11.66
N PRO A 119 -12.95 -22.91 -10.74
CA PRO A 119 -13.36 -24.29 -10.49
C PRO A 119 -14.15 -24.87 -11.67
#